data_AF-A0AAJ2NRZ5-F1
#
_entry.id   AF-A0AAJ2NRZ5-F1
#
_cell.length_a   1.000
_cell.length_b   1.000
_cell.length_c   1.000
_cell.angle_alpha   90.00
_cell.angle_beta   90.00
_cell.angle_gamma   90.00
#
_symmetry.space_group_name_H-M   'P 1'
#
loop_
_entity.id
_entity.type
_entity.pdbx_description
1 polymer ?
#
loop_
_entity_poly.entity_id
_entity_poly.type
_entity_poly.pdbx_seq_one_letter_code
_entity_poly.pdbx_strand_id
1 'polypeptide(L)'
;VSSLGPIKEWGLEIAKNSIVVNSKMETNIPGIYAAGDICTYEGKVKLIASGFGEAPTAVNNAKAFMDPKAKIQPLHSSSMFDK
;
A
#
# COMPACT_ATOMS: atom_id res chain seq x y z
N VAL A 1 13.70 12.40 -14.29
CA VAL A 1 12.40 11.75 -13.97
C VAL A 1 12.57 10.25 -14.09
N SER A 2 12.42 9.52 -12.99
CA SER A 2 12.50 8.05 -12.95
C SER A 2 11.36 7.48 -13.80
N SER A 3 11.68 6.58 -14.73
CA SER A 3 10.68 5.85 -15.50
C SER A 3 10.15 4.68 -14.68
N LEU A 4 8.83 4.45 -14.70
CA LEU A 4 8.19 3.26 -14.10
C LEU A 4 8.66 1.95 -14.74
N GLY A 5 9.32 2.00 -15.90
CA GLY A 5 9.81 0.82 -16.60
C GLY A 5 8.67 -0.18 -16.87
N PRO A 6 8.91 -1.49 -16.68
CA PRO A 6 7.93 -2.54 -16.95
C PRO A 6 6.61 -2.42 -16.18
N ILE A 7 6.58 -1.72 -15.04
CA ILE A 7 5.38 -1.57 -14.21
C ILE A 7 4.22 -0.91 -14.99
N LYS A 8 4.54 -0.08 -16.01
CA LYS A 8 3.52 0.53 -16.87
C LYS A 8 2.67 -0.48 -17.65
N GLU A 9 3.20 -1.68 -17.86
CA GLU A 9 2.57 -2.72 -18.70
C GLU A 9 1.71 -3.69 -17.86
N TRP A 10 1.67 -3.53 -16.54
CA TRP A 10 1.00 -4.47 -15.63
C TRP A 10 -0.52 -4.26 -15.53
N GLY A 11 -1.11 -3.39 -16.34
CA GLY A 11 -2.54 -3.07 -16.29
C GLY A 11 -2.96 -2.26 -15.05
N LEU A 12 -1.99 -1.66 -14.35
CA LEU A 12 -2.23 -0.79 -13.22
C LEU A 12 -2.76 0.56 -13.69
N GLU A 13 -3.69 1.13 -12.93
CA GLU A 13 -4.12 2.51 -13.12
C GLU A 13 -2.98 3.45 -12.69
N ILE A 14 -2.46 4.23 -13.64
CA ILE A 14 -1.33 5.14 -13.42
C ILE A 14 -1.76 6.59 -13.65
N ALA A 15 -1.45 7.47 -12.70
CA ALA A 15 -1.55 8.91 -12.84
C ALA A 15 -0.16 9.56 -12.63
N LYS A 16 0.33 10.31 -13.62
CA LYS A 16 1.62 11.03 -13.57
C LYS A 16 2.80 10.14 -13.11
N ASN A 17 2.92 8.94 -13.67
CA ASN A 17 3.92 7.92 -13.30
C ASN A 17 3.84 7.44 -11.83
N SER A 18 2.67 7.48 -11.21
CA SER A 18 2.41 6.90 -9.89
C SER A 18 1.15 6.02 -9.96
N ILE A 19 1.14 4.92 -9.21
CA ILE A 19 0.03 3.97 -9.14
C ILE A 19 -1.11 4.58 -8.32
N VAL A 20 -2.30 4.64 -8.91
CA VAL A 20 -3.50 5.11 -8.20
C VAL A 20 -3.91 4.06 -7.18
N VAL A 21 -4.16 4.47 -5.94
CA VAL A 21 -4.61 3.59 -4.85
C VAL A 21 -5.82 4.16 -4.13
N ASN A 22 -6.64 3.27 -3.54
CA ASN A 22 -7.71 3.65 -2.62
C ASN A 22 -7.19 3.82 -1.17
N SER A 23 -8.08 4.11 -0.22
CA SER A 23 -7.71 4.32 1.20
C SER A 23 -7.14 3.08 1.91
N LYS A 24 -7.26 1.89 1.33
CA LYS A 24 -6.62 0.65 1.80
C LYS A 24 -5.23 0.42 1.20
N MET A 25 -4.73 1.38 0.41
CA MET A 25 -3.53 1.27 -0.42
C MET A 25 -3.65 0.21 -1.53
N GLU A 26 -4.86 -0.22 -1.86
CA GLU A 26 -5.15 -1.20 -2.91
C GLU A 26 -5.24 -0.50 -4.27
N THR A 27 -4.70 -1.14 -5.30
CA THR A 27 -4.73 -0.67 -6.69
C THR A 27 -6.08 -1.01 -7.36
N ASN A 28 -6.20 -0.75 -8.66
CA ASN A 28 -7.33 -1.24 -9.46
C ASN A 28 -7.36 -2.77 -9.63
N ILE A 29 -6.27 -3.47 -9.33
CA ILE A 29 -6.19 -4.93 -9.39
C ILE A 29 -6.34 -5.49 -7.96
N PRO A 30 -7.41 -6.26 -7.67
CA PRO A 30 -7.63 -6.83 -6.34
C PRO A 30 -6.44 -7.66 -5.85
N GLY A 31 -6.04 -7.45 -4.60
CA GLY A 31 -4.90 -8.14 -3.99
C GLY A 31 -3.53 -7.55 -4.35
N ILE A 32 -3.45 -6.53 -5.20
CA ILE A 32 -2.23 -5.76 -5.46
C ILE A 32 -2.32 -4.41 -4.74
N TYR A 33 -1.28 -4.11 -3.96
CA TYR A 33 -1.17 -2.91 -3.13
C TYR A 33 0.08 -2.10 -3.47
N ALA A 34 0.05 -0.79 -3.24
CA ALA A 34 1.19 0.10 -3.45
C ALA A 34 1.29 1.15 -2.34
N ALA A 35 2.51 1.46 -1.90
CA ALA A 35 2.79 2.44 -0.84
C ALA A 35 4.11 3.19 -1.12
N GLY A 36 4.27 4.37 -0.53
CA GLY A 36 5.47 5.20 -0.69
C GLY A 36 5.41 6.11 -1.92
N ASP A 37 6.57 6.45 -2.46
CA ASP A 37 6.68 7.41 -3.58
C ASP A 37 6.03 6.93 -4.88
N ILE A 38 5.80 5.61 -5.00
CA ILE A 38 5.21 4.98 -6.18
C ILE A 38 3.70 5.17 -6.26
N CYS A 39 2.99 5.41 -5.14
CA CYS A 39 1.54 5.52 -5.14
C CYS A 39 1.06 6.99 -5.18
N THR A 40 -0.19 7.18 -5.57
CA THR A 40 -0.87 8.48 -5.57
C THR A 40 -2.34 8.34 -5.23
N TYR A 41 -2.86 9.37 -4.58
CA TYR A 41 -4.25 9.57 -4.18
C TYR A 41 -4.44 11.07 -3.84
N GLU A 42 -5.66 11.51 -3.60
CA GLU A 42 -5.94 12.91 -3.28
C GLU A 42 -5.17 13.36 -2.01
N GLY A 43 -4.37 14.43 -2.13
CA GLY A 43 -3.57 14.94 -1.02
C GLY A 43 -2.24 14.22 -0.75
N LYS A 44 -1.81 13.26 -1.59
CA LYS A 44 -0.52 12.57 -1.43
C LYS A 44 0.65 13.56 -1.45
N VAL A 45 1.49 13.47 -0.41
CA VAL A 45 2.82 14.12 -0.35
C VAL A 45 3.90 13.04 -0.30
N LYS A 46 4.91 13.15 -1.15
CA LYS A 46 6.00 12.15 -1.27
C LYS A 46 7.06 12.38 -0.18
N LEU A 47 6.80 11.83 1.00
CA LEU A 47 7.68 11.89 2.17
C LEU A 47 7.86 10.50 2.76
N ILE A 48 9.03 10.27 3.36
CA ILE A 48 9.32 9.05 4.14
C ILE A 48 8.23 8.82 5.21
N ALA A 49 7.83 9.87 5.92
CA ALA A 49 6.79 9.79 6.94
C ALA A 49 5.43 9.33 6.40
N SER A 50 5.04 9.78 5.20
CA SER A 50 3.80 9.35 4.54
C SER A 50 3.91 7.88 4.13
N GLY A 51 5.04 7.46 3.54
CA GLY A 51 5.30 6.05 3.22
C GLY A 51 5.22 5.13 4.44
N PHE A 52 5.70 5.56 5.60
CA PHE A 52 5.58 4.80 6.84
C PHE A 52 4.16 4.67 7.39
N GLY A 53 3.23 5.56 7.05
CA GLY A 53 1.80 5.38 7.34
C GLY A 53 1.08 4.49 6.33
N GLU A 54 1.52 4.52 5.07
CA GLU A 54 0.92 3.76 3.97
C GLU A 54 1.31 2.29 4.02
N ALA A 55 2.58 1.98 4.29
CA ALA A 55 3.09 0.62 4.35
C ALA A 55 2.30 -0.30 5.31
N PRO A 56 2.07 0.05 6.59
CA PRO A 56 1.25 -0.79 7.47
C PRO A 56 -0.20 -0.89 7.00
N THR A 57 -0.76 0.16 6.39
CA THR A 57 -2.11 0.10 5.81
C THR A 57 -2.18 -0.94 4.69
N ALA A 58 -1.21 -0.92 3.76
CA ALA A 58 -1.11 -1.89 2.67
C ALA A 58 -0.92 -3.33 3.19
N VAL A 59 0.04 -3.55 4.09
CA VAL A 59 0.37 -4.90 4.61
C VAL A 59 -0.80 -5.52 5.37
N ASN A 60 -1.47 -4.75 6.22
CA ASN A 60 -2.61 -5.28 7.00
C ASN A 60 -3.81 -5.61 6.11
N ASN A 61 -4.09 -4.81 5.08
CA ASN A 61 -5.15 -5.12 4.11
C ASN A 61 -4.76 -6.33 3.23
N ALA A 62 -3.50 -6.42 2.79
CA ALA A 62 -3.00 -7.56 2.03
C ALA A 62 -3.10 -8.87 2.85
N LYS A 63 -2.80 -8.83 4.16
CA LYS A 63 -2.96 -9.99 5.04
C LYS A 63 -4.42 -10.43 5.14
N ALA A 64 -5.35 -9.48 5.32
CA ALA A 64 -6.78 -9.81 5.37
C ALA A 64 -7.32 -10.34 4.02
N PHE A 65 -6.75 -9.89 2.90
CA PHE A 65 -7.06 -10.44 1.58
C PHE A 65 -6.58 -11.89 1.41
N MET A 66 -5.34 -12.18 1.83
CA MET A 66 -4.77 -13.54 1.78
C MET A 66 -5.41 -14.52 2.76
N ASP A 67 -5.81 -14.03 3.92
CA ASP A 67 -6.38 -14.81 5.02
C ASP A 67 -7.64 -14.10 5.54
N PRO A 68 -8.83 -14.47 5.04
CA PRO A 68 -10.09 -13.83 5.42
C PRO A 68 -10.45 -13.94 6.90
N LYS A 69 -9.77 -14.81 7.66
CA LYS A 69 -9.96 -14.94 9.12
C LYS A 69 -9.09 -13.95 9.89
N ALA A 70 -8.08 -13.35 9.25
CA ALA A 70 -7.22 -12.36 9.88
C ALA A 70 -7.97 -11.03 10.04
N LYS A 71 -7.77 -10.37 11.19
CA LYS A 71 -8.26 -9.02 11.42
C LYS A 71 -7.30 -8.02 10.76
N ILE A 72 -7.85 -6.96 10.16
CA ILE A 72 -7.06 -5.85 9.60
C ILE A 72 -6.31 -5.11 10.72
N GLN A 73 -6.94 -4.95 11.88
CA GLN A 73 -6.29 -4.33 13.04
C GLN A 73 -5.28 -5.31 13.63
N PRO A 74 -3.97 -5.01 13.60
CA PRO A 74 -2.97 -5.83 14.29
C PRO A 74 -3.07 -5.65 15.80
N LEU A 75 -2.53 -6.63 16.54
CA LEU A 75 -2.32 -6.52 17.98
C LEU A 75 -1.28 -5.42 18.28
N HIS A 76 -1.28 -4.93 19.53
CA HIS A 76 -0.28 -3.97 19.97
C HIS A 76 1.10 -4.61 19.96
N SER A 77 2.03 -4.04 19.17
CA SER A 77 3.38 -4.60 19.02
C SER A 77 4.15 -4.71 20.32
N SER A 78 3.92 -3.79 21.26
CA SER A 78 4.52 -3.82 22.60
C SER A 78 4.16 -5.05 23.43
N SER A 79 3.04 -5.73 23.16
CA SER A 79 2.61 -6.92 23.89
C SER A 79 2.80 -8.23 23.11
N MET A 80 3.38 -8.17 21.90
CA MET A 80 3.56 -9.35 21.04
C MET A 80 4.87 -10.09 21.26
N PHE A 81 5.86 -9.43 21.84
CA PHE A 81 7.23 -9.95 21.96
C PHE A 81 7.67 -10.17 23.41
N ASP A 82 6.75 -10.01 24.37
CA ASP A 82 6.99 -10.39 25.75
C ASP A 82 7.13 -11.91 25.84
N LYS A 83 8.22 -12.35 26.47
CA LYS A 83 8.48 -13.77 26.76
C LYS A 83 7.61 -14.28 27.89
#